data_AF-A0A844HT39-F1
#
_entry.id   AF-A0A844HT39-F1
#
_cell.length_a   1.000
_cell.length_b   1.000
_cell.length_c   1.000
_cell.angle_alpha   90.00
_cell.angle_beta   90.00
_cell.angle_gamma   90.00
#
_symmetry.space_group_name_H-M   'P 1'
#
loop_
_entity.id
_entity.type
_entity.pdbx_description
1 polymer ?
#
loop_
_entity_poly.entity_id
_entity_poly.type
_entity_poly.pdbx_seq_one_letter_code
_entity_poly.pdbx_strand_id
1 'polypeptide(L)' 'MAPGQRFRELAIFLLLALAIWPILSIAFVGAYGFIVWIYQIFTGPPGPPTVGH' A
#
# COMPACT_ATOMS: atom_id res chain seq x y z
N MET A 1 -27.91 5.68 26.01
CA MET A 1 -27.31 5.41 24.68
C MET A 1 -28.43 5.49 23.65
N ALA A 2 -28.53 6.58 22.89
CA ALA A 2 -29.55 6.70 21.86
C ALA A 2 -29.27 5.70 20.71
N PRO A 3 -30.29 5.06 20.12
CA PRO A 3 -30.10 4.20 18.95
C PRO A 3 -29.46 5.03 17.82
N GLY A 4 -28.29 4.63 17.33
CA GLY A 4 -27.57 5.33 16.24
C GLY A 4 -26.09 5.62 16.52
N GLN A 5 -25.65 5.68 17.79
CA GLN A 5 -24.25 6.03 18.08
C GLN A 5 -23.25 4.94 17.61
N ARG A 6 -23.62 3.66 17.74
CA ARG A 6 -22.78 2.51 17.35
C ARG A 6 -22.56 2.42 15.84
N PHE A 7 -23.59 2.73 15.05
CA PHE A 7 -23.48 2.78 13.59
C PHE A 7 -22.60 3.94 13.13
N ARG A 8 -22.67 5.09 13.80
CA ARG A 8 -21.80 6.25 13.51
C ARG A 8 -20.33 5.93 13.77
N GLU A 9 -20.02 5.27 14.88
CA GLU A 9 -18.65 4.82 15.19
C GLU A 9 -18.14 3.83 14.15
N LEU A 10 -18.93 2.82 13.79
CA LEU A 10 -18.56 1.86 12.74
C LEU A 10 -18.34 2.54 11.38
N ALA A 11 -19.19 3.49 10.99
CA ALA A 11 -19.03 4.23 9.74
C ALA A 11 -17.74 5.07 9.73
N ILE A 12 -17.41 5.71 10.85
CA ILE A 12 -16.14 6.44 11.01
C ILE A 12 -14.97 5.46 10.95
N PHE A 13 -15.03 4.32 11.65
CA PHE A 13 -14.00 3.29 11.58
C PHE A 13 -13.80 2.77 10.16
N LEU A 14 -14.88 2.48 9.42
CA LEU A 14 -14.80 2.04 8.04
C LEU A 14 -14.26 3.12 7.11
N LEU A 15 -14.62 4.39 7.33
CA LEU A 15 -14.05 5.51 6.59
C LEU A 15 -12.55 5.60 6.83
N LEU A 16 -12.10 5.63 8.09
CA LEU A 16 -10.67 5.67 8.40
C LEU A 16 -9.97 4.43 7.86
N ALA A 17 -10.51 3.24 8.11
CA ALA A 17 -9.89 2.00 7.69
C ALA A 17 -9.81 1.89 6.17
N LEU A 18 -10.89 2.18 5.45
CA LEU A 18 -10.96 1.99 3.99
C LEU A 18 -10.44 3.20 3.22
N ALA A 19 -10.28 4.38 3.81
CA ALA A 19 -9.65 5.52 3.13
C ALA A 19 -8.17 5.64 3.48
N ILE A 20 -7.81 5.59 4.77
CA ILE A 20 -6.43 5.82 5.22
C ILE A 20 -5.53 4.65 4.83
N TRP A 21 -5.95 3.40 5.04
CA TRP A 21 -5.11 2.25 4.70
C TRP A 21 -4.74 2.18 3.22
N PRO A 22 -5.64 2.35 2.24
CA PRO A 22 -5.23 2.30 0.84
C PRO A 22 -4.37 3.48 0.44
N ILE A 23 -4.62 4.69 0.97
CA ILE A 23 -3.73 5.84 0.72
C ILE A 23 -2.32 5.53 1.22
N LEU A 24 -2.19 5.01 2.44
CA LEU A 24 -0.90 4.57 2.99
C LEU A 24 -0.28 3.47 2.13
N SER A 25 -1.05 2.47 1.71
CA SER A 25 -0.58 1.38 0.85
C SER A 25 0.00 1.91 -0.46
N ILE A 26 -0.69 2.84 -1.12
CA ILE A 26 -0.23 3.45 -2.37
C ILE A 26 1.06 4.26 -2.13
N ALA A 27 1.09 5.06 -1.07
CA ALA A 27 2.27 5.86 -0.72
C ALA A 27 3.50 4.98 -0.46
N PHE A 28 3.37 3.94 0.36
CA PHE A 28 4.48 3.05 0.71
C PHE A 28 4.93 2.18 -0.47
N VAL A 29 4.00 1.48 -1.13
CA VAL A 29 4.34 0.58 -2.25
C VAL A 29 4.84 1.39 -3.45
N GLY A 30 4.20 2.52 -3.75
CA GLY A 30 4.62 3.42 -4.82
C GLY A 30 6.00 4.02 -4.55
N ALA A 31 6.25 4.53 -3.35
CA ALA A 31 7.58 5.04 -2.98
C ALA A 31 8.65 3.95 -3.04
N TYR A 32 8.37 2.75 -2.52
CA TYR A 32 9.30 1.64 -2.58
C TYR A 32 9.60 1.21 -4.02
N GLY A 33 8.56 1.03 -4.85
CA GLY A 33 8.72 0.70 -6.27
C GLY A 33 9.49 1.77 -7.03
N PHE A 34 9.27 3.06 -6.72
CA PHE A 34 10.00 4.16 -7.32
C PHE A 34 11.48 4.17 -6.92
N ILE A 35 11.79 3.91 -5.64
CA ILE A 35 13.18 3.75 -5.17
C ILE A 35 13.86 2.59 -5.90
N VAL A 36 13.19 1.44 -6.01
CA VAL A 36 13.71 0.28 -6.75
C VAL A 36 13.92 0.60 -8.22
N TRP A 37 12.99 1.32 -8.86
CA TRP A 37 13.12 1.75 -10.24
C TRP A 37 14.35 2.65 -10.45
N ILE A 38 14.57 3.65 -9.58
CA ILE A 38 15.77 4.48 -9.61
C ILE A 38 17.02 3.63 -9.40
N TYR A 39 17.00 2.71 -8.44
CA TYR A 39 18.12 1.82 -8.18
C TYR A 39 18.50 0.98 -9.40
N GLN A 40 17.51 0.50 -10.17
CA GLN A 40 17.74 -0.24 -11.42
C GLN A 40 18.32 0.63 -12.54
N ILE A 41 18.07 1.95 -12.57
CA ILE A 41 18.76 2.85 -13.52
C ILE A 41 20.28 2.82 -13.30
N PHE A 42 20.73 2.69 -12.05
CA PHE A 42 22.16 2.64 -11.71
C PHE A 42 22.77 1.24 -11.77
N THR A 43 22.00 0.19 -11.49
CA THR A 43 22.51 -1.19 -11.33
C THR A 43 22.14 -2.14 -12.46
N GLY A 44 21.32 -1.69 -13.42
CA GLY A 44 20.77 -2.52 -14.48
C GLY A 44 19.48 -3.25 -14.05
N PRO A 45 18.73 -3.79 -15.02
CA PRO A 45 17.50 -4.51 -14.74
C PRO A 45 17.77 -5.83 -13.99
N PRO A 46 16.79 -6.35 -13.22
CA PRO A 46 16.92 -7.64 -12.54
C PRO A 46 17.19 -8.76 -13.55
N GLY A 47 18.15 -9.63 -13.23
CA GLY A 47 18.60 -10.70 -14.13
C GLY A 47 17.51 -11.76 -14.42
N PRO A 48 17.64 -12.52 -15.52
CA PRO A 48 16.71 -13.61 -15.83
C PRO A 48 16.69 -14.67 -14.71
N PRO A 49 15.56 -15.34 -14.47
CA PRO A 49 15.51 -16.45 -13.53
C PRO A 49 16.49 -17.55 -13.93
N THR A 50 17.40 -17.94 -13.04
CA THR A 50 18.27 -19.10 -13.24
C THR A 50 17.45 -20.37 -13.00
N VAL A 51 16.68 -20.80 -14.00
CA VAL A 51 16.10 -22.13 -13.99
C VAL A 51 17.24 -23.13 -14.18
N GLY A 52 17.49 -23.95 -13.16
CA GLY A 52 18.63 -24.86 -13.11
C GLY A 52 18.58 -25.90 -14.23
N HIS A 53 19.70 -26.04 -14.92
CA HIS A 53 20.11 -27.28 -15.59
C HIS A 53 21.25 -27.89 -14.77
#